data_AF-A0A7J4LB02-F1
#
_entry.id   AF-A0A7J4LB02-F1
#
_cell.length_a   1.000
_cell.length_b   1.000
_cell.length_c   1.000
_cell.angle_alpha   90.00
_cell.angle_beta   90.00
_cell.angle_gamma   90.00
#
_symmetry.space_group_name_H-M   'P 1'
#
loop_
_entity.id
_entity.type
_entity.pdbx_description
1 polymer ?
#
loop_
_entity_poly.entity_id
_entity_poly.type
_entity_poly.pdbx_seq_one_letter_code
_entity_poly.pdbx_strand_id
1 'polypeptide(L)'
;MKINQIRWMILLVVILFVLILVGYSLTSQSEKELIIAGSTTIFPIIEKIADNFDLEGSDKEIFVIGGSSEYGLSLLNNGEADIATVSRDLTTYEIEQYCILRYPSLYVTTIARDGVLVVVNPKNTIDNLTSSQIRDIYTGRIRNWKDVGGEDGEIVLLGRV
;
A
#
# COMPACT_ATOMS: atom_id res chain seq x y z
N MET A 1 64.57 14.90 -6.52
CA MET A 1 63.28 15.53 -6.93
C MET A 1 63.35 17.02 -6.57
N LYS A 2 63.12 17.96 -7.50
CA LYS A 2 63.23 19.40 -7.22
C LYS A 2 62.14 19.82 -6.22
N ILE A 3 62.45 20.65 -5.21
CA ILE A 3 61.51 21.13 -4.16
C ILE A 3 60.18 21.62 -4.74
N ASN A 4 60.21 22.26 -5.92
CA ASN A 4 59.00 22.74 -6.59
C ASN A 4 58.06 21.60 -7.03
N GLN A 5 58.60 20.43 -7.40
CA GLN A 5 57.81 19.25 -7.78
C GLN A 5 57.06 18.66 -6.57
N ILE A 6 57.70 18.65 -5.39
CA ILE A 6 57.06 18.20 -4.13
C ILE A 6 55.91 19.14 -3.74
N ARG A 7 56.10 20.47 -3.90
CA ARG A 7 55.06 21.47 -3.60
C ARG A 7 53.82 21.31 -4.50
N TRP A 8 54.01 21.09 -5.79
CA TRP A 8 52.91 20.83 -6.73
C TRP A 8 52.17 19.53 -6.41
N MET A 9 52.90 18.47 -6.03
CA MET A 9 52.31 17.19 -5.67
C MET A 9 51.45 17.29 -4.40
N ILE A 10 51.93 18.00 -3.36
CA ILE A 10 51.15 18.24 -2.14
C ILE A 10 49.89 19.06 -2.44
N LEU A 11 50.00 20.09 -3.27
CA LEU A 11 48.87 20.94 -3.65
C LEU A 11 47.79 20.15 -4.41
N LEU A 12 48.20 19.24 -5.29
CA LEU A 12 47.30 18.36 -6.04
C LEU A 12 46.55 17.38 -5.12
N VAL A 13 47.24 16.81 -4.13
CA VAL A 13 46.63 15.89 -3.14
C VAL A 13 45.62 16.63 -2.25
N VAL A 14 45.93 17.86 -1.82
CA VAL A 14 45.01 18.67 -1.01
C VAL A 14 43.77 19.04 -1.83
N ILE A 15 43.92 19.42 -3.10
CA ILE A 15 42.78 19.70 -3.99
C ILE A 15 41.92 18.46 -4.18
N LEU A 16 42.53 17.29 -4.40
CA LEU A 16 41.80 16.04 -4.56
C LEU A 16 41.02 15.67 -3.28
N PHE A 17 41.63 15.88 -2.11
CA PHE A 17 41.00 15.62 -0.81
C PHE A 17 39.82 16.57 -0.55
N VAL A 18 39.95 17.85 -0.90
CA VAL A 18 38.85 18.83 -0.81
C VAL A 18 37.72 18.48 -1.77
N LEU A 19 38.03 18.04 -3.00
CA LEU A 19 37.01 17.60 -3.96
C LEU A 19 36.26 16.36 -3.48
N ILE A 20 36.93 15.42 -2.82
CA ILE A 20 36.29 14.25 -2.21
C ILE A 20 35.38 14.68 -1.06
N LEU A 21 35.84 15.58 -0.18
CA LEU A 21 35.04 16.09 0.93
C LEU A 21 33.79 16.86 0.46
N VAL A 22 33.92 17.70 -0.56
CA VAL A 22 32.78 18.43 -1.15
C VAL A 22 31.83 17.46 -1.85
N GLY A 23 32.35 16.45 -2.53
CA GLY A 23 31.55 15.38 -3.14
C GLY A 23 30.73 14.58 -2.12
N TYR A 24 31.28 14.34 -0.92
CA TYR A 24 30.57 13.69 0.18
C TYR A 24 29.46 14.55 0.79
N SER A 25 29.63 15.88 0.83
CA SER A 25 28.59 16.78 1.34
C SER A 25 27.43 16.97 0.36
N LEU A 26 27.67 16.80 -0.95
CA LEU A 26 26.63 16.88 -1.98
C LEU A 26 25.79 15.60 -2.09
N THR A 27 26.26 14.47 -1.57
CA THR A 27 25.52 13.19 -1.59
C THR A 27 24.68 12.92 -0.34
N SER A 28 24.67 13.84 0.64
CA SER A 28 23.99 13.62 1.92
C SER A 28 22.88 14.62 2.21
N GLN A 29 21.78 14.58 1.45
CA GLN A 29 20.43 14.85 1.97
C GLN A 29 19.38 14.43 0.93
N SER A 30 19.20 13.11 0.72
CA SER A 30 17.90 12.64 0.24
C SER A 30 16.98 12.73 1.45
N GLU A 31 16.08 13.72 1.44
CA GLU A 31 14.86 13.63 2.23
C GLU A 31 14.25 12.25 1.93
N LYS A 32 14.16 11.41 2.97
CA LYS A 32 13.66 10.05 2.80
C LYS A 32 12.15 10.14 2.71
N GLU A 33 11.66 10.22 1.49
CA GLU A 33 10.26 10.03 1.11
C GLU A 33 9.74 8.73 1.75
N LEU A 34 8.50 8.73 2.23
CA LEU A 34 7.80 7.54 2.70
C LEU A 34 6.73 7.17 1.69
N ILE A 35 6.88 6.02 1.04
CA ILE A 35 5.95 5.55 0.02
C ILE A 35 5.00 4.51 0.63
N ILE A 36 3.71 4.81 0.57
CA ILE A 36 2.62 3.91 1.02
C ILE A 36 1.79 3.51 -0.20
N ALA A 37 1.63 2.22 -0.46
CA ALA A 37 0.92 1.73 -1.65
C ALA A 37 -0.09 0.62 -1.35
N GLY A 38 -1.16 0.52 -2.14
CA GLY A 38 -2.05 -0.66 -2.13
C GLY A 38 -3.54 -0.34 -2.14
N SER A 39 -4.29 -1.03 -1.28
CA SER A 39 -5.75 -1.11 -1.32
C SER A 39 -6.48 0.22 -1.52
N THR A 40 -7.26 0.32 -2.60
CA THR A 40 -8.16 1.45 -2.87
C THR A 40 -9.21 1.67 -1.78
N THR A 41 -9.55 0.66 -0.98
CA THR A 41 -10.54 0.81 0.10
C THR A 41 -10.00 1.73 1.21
N ILE A 42 -8.70 1.64 1.48
CA ILE A 42 -8.03 2.39 2.56
C ILE A 42 -7.37 3.67 2.02
N PHE A 43 -7.10 3.73 0.71
CA PHE A 43 -6.43 4.86 0.05
C PHE A 43 -6.94 6.25 0.48
N PRO A 44 -8.24 6.58 0.46
CA PRO A 44 -8.72 7.93 0.83
C PRO A 44 -8.44 8.29 2.29
N ILE A 45 -8.43 7.28 3.17
CA ILE A 45 -8.14 7.47 4.60
C ILE A 45 -6.66 7.77 4.78
N ILE A 46 -5.78 7.02 4.10
CA ILE A 46 -4.33 7.21 4.19
C ILE A 46 -3.88 8.51 3.54
N GLU A 47 -4.45 8.87 2.39
CA GLU A 47 -4.22 10.17 1.75
C GLU A 47 -4.56 11.31 2.73
N LYS A 48 -5.72 11.23 3.38
CA LYS A 48 -6.10 12.24 4.36
C LYS A 48 -5.21 12.25 5.60
N ILE A 49 -4.72 11.09 6.03
CA ILE A 49 -3.75 11.02 7.13
C ILE A 49 -2.43 11.67 6.70
N ALA A 50 -1.92 11.35 5.51
CA ALA A 50 -0.69 11.90 4.95
C ALA A 50 -0.76 13.44 4.85
N ASP A 51 -1.87 13.99 4.36
CA ASP A 51 -2.10 15.44 4.28
C ASP A 51 -2.01 16.15 5.63
N ASN A 52 -2.44 15.49 6.72
CA ASN A 52 -2.48 16.06 8.06
C ASN A 52 -1.31 15.57 8.92
N PHE A 53 -0.39 14.79 8.36
CA PHE A 53 0.69 14.20 9.12
C PHE A 53 1.78 15.24 9.31
N ASP A 54 1.70 15.95 10.44
CA ASP A 54 2.74 16.87 10.89
C ASP A 54 3.75 16.09 11.73
N LEU A 55 4.88 15.73 11.11
CA LEU A 55 6.00 15.17 11.83
C LEU A 55 6.70 16.32 12.53
N GLU A 56 6.62 16.38 13.86
CA GLU A 56 7.33 17.33 14.72
C GLU A 56 8.80 17.54 14.27
N GLY A 57 9.03 18.46 13.33
CA GLY A 57 10.34 18.75 12.73
C GLY A 57 10.93 17.71 11.78
N SER A 58 10.16 16.89 11.05
CA SER A 58 10.72 16.01 10.02
C SER A 58 10.38 16.44 8.60
N ASP A 59 11.41 16.66 7.79
CA ASP A 59 11.35 16.96 6.36
C ASP A 59 10.97 15.73 5.49
N LYS A 60 10.04 14.89 5.94
CA LYS A 60 9.63 13.69 5.19
C LYS A 60 8.32 13.93 4.45
N GLU A 61 8.37 13.79 3.14
CA GLU A 61 7.19 13.76 2.29
C GLU A 61 6.58 12.35 2.27
N ILE A 62 5.24 12.25 2.40
CA ILE A 62 4.52 10.98 2.33
C ILE A 62 3.81 10.90 0.98
N PHE A 63 4.14 9.87 0.20
CA PHE A 63 3.48 9.58 -1.07
C PHE A 63 2.56 8.39 -0.92
N VAL A 64 1.30 8.57 -1.33
CA VAL A 64 0.28 7.52 -1.27
C VAL A 64 -0.09 7.10 -2.69
N ILE A 65 0.05 5.80 -2.98
CA ILE A 65 -0.22 5.20 -4.29
C ILE A 65 -1.40 4.23 -4.18
N GLY A 66 -2.51 4.53 -4.86
CA GLY A 66 -3.66 3.64 -4.92
C GLY A 66 -3.43 2.40 -5.80
N GLY A 67 -4.21 1.35 -5.58
CA GLY A 67 -4.14 0.10 -6.33
C GLY A 67 -4.87 -1.05 -5.64
N SER A 68 -4.51 -2.29 -5.97
CA SER A 68 -5.01 -3.48 -5.24
C SER A 68 -4.13 -3.82 -4.04
N SER A 69 -4.64 -4.68 -3.16
CA SER A 69 -3.85 -5.20 -2.04
C SER A 69 -2.61 -5.98 -2.54
N GLU A 70 -2.79 -6.78 -3.58
CA GLU A 70 -1.74 -7.56 -4.23
C GLU A 70 -0.69 -6.65 -4.87
N TYR A 71 -1.12 -5.55 -5.50
CA TYR A 71 -0.21 -4.56 -6.08
C TYR A 71 0.66 -3.88 -5.01
N GLY A 72 0.04 -3.44 -3.90
CA GLY A 72 0.78 -2.85 -2.79
C GLY A 72 1.82 -3.81 -2.19
N LEU A 73 1.45 -5.07 -1.99
CA LEU A 73 2.37 -6.10 -1.53
C LEU A 73 3.51 -6.37 -2.52
N SER A 74 3.24 -6.33 -3.82
CA SER A 74 4.27 -6.46 -4.85
C SER A 74 5.28 -5.31 -4.80
N LEU A 75 4.82 -4.06 -4.67
CA LEU A 75 5.70 -2.90 -4.57
C LEU A 75 6.55 -2.96 -3.31
N LEU A 76 5.95 -3.31 -2.17
CA LEU A 76 6.67 -3.53 -0.91
C LEU A 76 7.75 -4.59 -1.08
N ASN A 77 7.41 -5.72 -1.71
CA ASN A 77 8.34 -6.83 -1.92
C ASN A 77 9.51 -6.49 -2.86
N ASN A 78 9.30 -5.55 -3.78
CA ASN A 78 10.34 -5.05 -4.68
C ASN A 78 11.19 -3.93 -4.06
N GLY A 79 10.81 -3.44 -2.87
CA GLY A 79 11.43 -2.27 -2.24
C GLY A 79 11.05 -0.94 -2.89
N GLU A 80 9.94 -0.91 -3.63
CA GLU A 80 9.39 0.28 -4.29
C GLU A 80 8.39 1.03 -3.39
N ALA A 81 7.90 0.39 -2.33
CA ALA A 81 7.10 1.01 -1.28
C ALA A 81 7.65 0.64 0.10
N ASP A 82 7.49 1.53 1.07
CA ASP A 82 7.86 1.29 2.47
C ASP A 82 6.74 0.60 3.25
N ILE A 83 5.48 0.88 2.90
CA ILE A 83 4.29 0.32 3.54
C ILE A 83 3.30 -0.15 2.48
N ALA A 84 2.83 -1.40 2.59
CA ALA A 84 1.68 -1.88 1.83
C ALA A 84 0.39 -1.78 2.64
N THR A 85 -0.69 -1.31 2.00
CA THR A 85 -2.05 -1.34 2.55
C THR A 85 -2.83 -2.49 1.95
N VAL A 86 -3.45 -3.30 2.81
CA VAL A 86 -4.15 -4.53 2.45
C VAL A 86 -5.51 -4.52 3.16
N SER A 87 -6.60 -4.71 2.40
CA SER A 87 -7.97 -4.68 2.94
C SER A 87 -8.53 -6.06 3.30
N ARG A 88 -7.65 -7.06 3.34
CA ARG A 88 -7.93 -8.44 3.73
C ARG A 88 -6.77 -8.96 4.57
N ASP A 89 -6.98 -10.10 5.21
CA ASP A 89 -5.88 -10.82 5.82
C ASP A 89 -4.87 -11.26 4.74
N LEU A 90 -3.59 -11.30 5.12
CA LEU A 90 -2.55 -11.88 4.29
C LEU A 90 -2.80 -13.39 4.17
N THR A 91 -2.61 -13.91 2.97
CA THR A 91 -2.62 -15.35 2.73
C THR A 91 -1.39 -16.00 3.37
N THR A 92 -1.47 -17.30 3.65
CA THR A 92 -0.32 -18.08 4.16
C THR A 92 0.89 -17.93 3.25
N TYR A 93 0.67 -17.94 1.92
CA TYR A 93 1.74 -17.74 0.94
C TYR A 93 2.42 -16.37 1.08
N GLU A 94 1.64 -15.29 1.20
CA GLU A 94 2.18 -13.92 1.35
C GLU A 94 2.95 -13.77 2.67
N ILE A 95 2.47 -14.38 3.76
CA ILE A 95 3.17 -14.38 5.05
C ILE A 95 4.51 -15.11 4.92
N GLU A 96 4.52 -16.31 4.37
CA GLU A 96 5.74 -17.11 4.24
C GLU A 96 6.76 -16.42 3.32
N GLN A 97 6.33 -16.00 2.13
CA GLN A 97 7.23 -15.41 1.14
C GLN A 97 7.73 -14.02 1.54
N TYR A 98 6.84 -13.16 2.04
CA TYR A 98 7.19 -11.77 2.29
C TYR A 98 7.63 -11.51 3.72
N CYS A 99 6.88 -12.02 4.72
CA CYS A 99 7.17 -11.73 6.12
C CYS A 99 8.24 -12.63 6.73
N ILE A 100 8.38 -13.88 6.28
CA ILE A 100 9.33 -14.82 6.91
C ILE A 100 10.63 -14.87 6.12
N LEU A 101 10.55 -15.08 4.81
CA LEU A 101 11.73 -15.36 4.00
C LEU A 101 12.47 -14.10 3.55
N ARG A 102 11.73 -13.03 3.21
CA ARG A 102 12.33 -11.85 2.58
C ARG A 102 12.48 -10.66 3.52
N TYR A 103 11.50 -10.42 4.38
CA TYR A 103 11.52 -9.35 5.38
C TYR A 103 11.12 -9.91 6.74
N PRO A 104 12.02 -10.63 7.46
CA PRO A 104 11.73 -11.25 8.75
C PRO A 104 11.24 -10.26 9.84
N SER A 105 11.42 -8.96 9.62
CA SER A 105 10.92 -7.88 10.46
C SER A 105 9.64 -7.20 9.91
N LEU A 106 8.93 -7.81 8.96
CA LEU A 106 7.67 -7.25 8.45
C LEU A 106 6.58 -7.37 9.53
N TYR A 107 6.06 -6.23 9.98
CA TYR A 107 5.02 -6.19 11.00
C TYR A 107 3.66 -5.92 10.36
N VAL A 108 2.74 -6.89 10.48
CA VAL A 108 1.34 -6.69 10.10
C VAL A 108 0.63 -5.95 11.22
N THR A 109 0.09 -4.78 10.90
CA THR A 109 -0.67 -3.96 11.86
C THR A 109 -2.09 -3.75 11.36
N THR A 110 -3.06 -4.26 12.09
CA THR A 110 -4.47 -3.98 11.83
C THR A 110 -4.79 -2.55 12.28
N ILE A 111 -5.07 -1.67 11.33
CA ILE A 111 -5.41 -0.26 11.62
C ILE A 111 -6.92 -0.01 11.73
N ALA A 112 -7.74 -0.87 11.12
CA ALA A 112 -9.19 -0.73 11.08
C ALA A 112 -9.88 -2.07 10.78
N ARG A 113 -11.20 -2.12 11.01
CA ARG A 113 -12.10 -3.17 10.53
C ARG A 113 -13.19 -2.51 9.69
N ASP A 114 -13.41 -3.03 8.48
CA ASP A 114 -14.43 -2.56 7.56
C ASP A 114 -15.62 -3.52 7.51
N GLY A 115 -16.82 -3.00 7.24
CA GLY A 115 -18.06 -3.75 7.10
C GLY A 115 -18.53 -3.75 5.65
N VAL A 116 -18.56 -4.92 5.03
CA VAL A 116 -19.17 -5.09 3.70
C VAL A 116 -20.65 -5.39 3.87
N LEU A 117 -21.49 -4.55 3.25
CA LEU A 117 -22.95 -4.68 3.28
C LEU A 117 -23.45 -5.10 1.90
N VAL A 118 -24.38 -6.06 1.89
CA VAL A 118 -25.17 -6.38 0.70
C VAL A 118 -26.36 -5.44 0.67
N VAL A 119 -26.46 -4.64 -0.38
CA VAL A 119 -27.57 -3.70 -0.60
C VAL A 119 -28.37 -4.12 -1.81
N VAL A 120 -29.68 -3.94 -1.72
CA VAL A 120 -30.62 -4.16 -2.84
C VAL A 120 -31.21 -2.84 -3.29
N ASN A 121 -31.86 -2.83 -4.45
CA ASN A 121 -32.61 -1.67 -4.92
C ASN A 121 -33.66 -1.26 -3.86
N PRO A 122 -33.86 0.04 -3.56
CA PRO A 122 -34.86 0.47 -2.56
C PRO A 122 -36.30 0.04 -2.83
N LYS A 123 -36.64 -0.34 -4.07
CA LYS A 123 -37.95 -0.90 -4.44
C LYS A 123 -38.10 -2.39 -4.13
N ASN A 124 -37.00 -3.09 -3.85
CA ASN A 124 -37.02 -4.49 -3.46
C ASN A 124 -37.43 -4.59 -1.98
N THR A 125 -38.46 -5.38 -1.71
CA THR A 125 -39.06 -5.53 -0.37
C THR A 125 -38.33 -6.52 0.53
N ILE A 126 -37.33 -7.25 0.01
CA ILE A 126 -36.49 -8.15 0.80
C ILE A 126 -35.68 -7.36 1.83
N ASP A 127 -35.80 -7.76 3.09
CA ASP A 127 -35.14 -7.09 4.22
C ASP A 127 -34.15 -8.00 4.97
N ASN A 128 -34.21 -9.33 4.81
CA ASN A 128 -33.43 -10.28 5.61
C ASN A 128 -32.92 -11.49 4.81
N LEU A 129 -31.86 -11.30 4.03
CA LEU A 129 -31.16 -12.43 3.40
C LEU A 129 -30.20 -13.10 4.39
N THR A 130 -30.29 -14.42 4.48
CA THR A 130 -29.29 -15.23 5.20
C THR A 130 -27.98 -15.30 4.41
N SER A 131 -26.86 -15.54 5.09
CA SER A 131 -25.55 -15.73 4.44
C SER A 131 -25.54 -16.89 3.44
N SER A 132 -26.38 -17.92 3.64
CA SER A 132 -26.54 -19.01 2.68
C SER A 132 -27.23 -18.53 1.41
N GLN A 133 -28.32 -17.78 1.53
CA GLN A 133 -29.03 -17.22 0.37
C GLN A 133 -28.15 -16.25 -0.41
N ILE A 134 -27.38 -15.39 0.28
CA ILE A 134 -26.40 -14.50 -0.38
C ILE A 134 -25.40 -15.33 -1.18
N ARG A 135 -24.82 -16.38 -0.59
CA ARG A 135 -23.90 -17.28 -1.31
C ARG A 135 -24.56 -17.92 -2.52
N ASP A 136 -25.80 -18.40 -2.38
CA ASP A 136 -26.53 -19.06 -3.45
C ASP A 136 -26.89 -18.09 -4.58
N ILE A 137 -27.15 -16.83 -4.26
CA ILE A 137 -27.30 -15.75 -5.23
C ILE A 137 -25.99 -15.49 -5.98
N TYR A 138 -24.87 -15.28 -5.28
CA TYR A 138 -23.57 -15.00 -5.90
C TYR A 138 -22.97 -16.19 -6.67
N THR A 139 -23.37 -17.43 -6.34
CA THR A 139 -23.01 -18.64 -7.10
C THR A 139 -23.98 -18.92 -8.25
N GLY A 140 -25.05 -18.13 -8.39
CA GLY A 140 -26.07 -18.27 -9.43
C GLY A 140 -27.00 -19.47 -9.26
N ARG A 141 -27.03 -20.08 -8.08
CA ARG A 141 -28.00 -21.13 -7.71
C ARG A 141 -29.39 -20.54 -7.47
N ILE A 142 -29.45 -19.36 -6.87
CA ILE A 142 -30.66 -18.54 -6.76
C ILE A 142 -30.52 -17.40 -7.77
N ARG A 143 -31.55 -17.22 -8.62
CA ARG A 143 -31.55 -16.18 -9.66
C ARG A 143 -32.83 -15.35 -9.68
N ASN A 144 -33.79 -15.65 -8.82
CA ASN A 144 -35.05 -14.93 -8.75
C ASN A 144 -35.37 -14.57 -7.30
N TRP A 145 -35.90 -13.37 -7.08
CA TRP A 145 -36.27 -12.87 -5.75
C TRP A 145 -37.35 -13.72 -5.08
N LYS A 146 -38.23 -14.38 -5.85
CA LYS A 146 -39.26 -15.27 -5.29
C LYS A 146 -38.69 -16.48 -4.56
N ASP A 147 -37.49 -16.92 -4.92
CA ASP A 147 -36.83 -18.07 -4.29
C ASP A 147 -36.32 -17.74 -2.87
N VAL A 148 -36.33 -16.45 -2.51
CA VAL A 148 -35.93 -15.93 -1.19
C VAL A 148 -37.05 -15.14 -0.50
N GLY A 149 -38.30 -15.27 -0.98
CA GLY A 149 -39.48 -14.65 -0.36
C GLY A 149 -39.85 -13.27 -0.91
N GLY A 150 -39.26 -12.84 -2.03
CA GLY A 150 -39.56 -11.58 -2.70
C GLY A 150 -40.58 -11.74 -3.83
N GLU A 151 -40.74 -10.68 -4.62
CA GLU A 151 -41.58 -10.71 -5.82
C GLU A 151 -40.94 -11.56 -6.94
N ASP A 152 -41.73 -11.97 -7.94
CA ASP A 152 -41.19 -12.66 -9.12
C ASP A 152 -40.37 -11.66 -9.95
N GLY A 153 -39.05 -11.77 -9.86
CA GLY A 153 -38.12 -10.86 -10.51
C GLY A 153 -36.71 -11.42 -10.56
N GLU A 154 -36.05 -11.25 -11.70
CA GLU A 154 -34.66 -11.67 -11.88
C GLU A 154 -33.72 -10.89 -10.96
N ILE A 155 -32.73 -11.60 -10.41
CA ILE A 155 -31.65 -11.02 -9.63
C ILE A 155 -30.52 -10.61 -10.57
N VAL A 156 -30.29 -9.31 -10.66
CA VAL A 156 -29.13 -8.73 -11.36
C VAL A 156 -28.05 -8.41 -10.34
N LEU A 157 -26.92 -9.11 -10.43
CA LEU A 157 -25.76 -8.88 -9.57
C LEU A 157 -24.95 -7.68 -10.06
N LEU A 158 -24.68 -6.75 -9.15
CA LEU A 158 -23.73 -5.66 -9.35
C LEU A 158 -22.53 -5.89 -8.43
N GLY A 159 -21.34 -5.97 -9.01
CA GLY A 159 -20.11 -6.20 -8.28
C GLY A 159 -18.91 -5.75 -9.09
N ARG A 160 -17.75 -5.63 -8.44
CA ARG A 160 -16.48 -5.44 -9.12
C ARG A 160 -15.98 -6.80 -9.58
N VAL A 161 -15.70 -6.94 -10.87
CA VAL A 161 -14.93 -8.05 -11.47
C VAL A 161 -13.47 -7.95 -11.11
#